data_AF-A0A0Q8HSV9-F1
#
_entry.id   AF-A0A0Q8HSV9-F1
#
_cell.length_a   1.000
_cell.length_b   1.000
_cell.length_c   1.000
_cell.angle_alpha   90.00
_cell.angle_beta   90.00
_cell.angle_gamma   90.00
#
_symmetry.space_group_name_H-M   'P 1'
#
loop_
_entity.id
_entity.type
_entity.pdbx_description
1 polymer ?
#
loop_
_entity_poly.entity_id
_entity_poly.type
_entity_poly.pdbx_seq_one_letter_code
_entity_poly.pdbx_strand_id
1 'polypeptide(L)'
;MGLLVPIVVALVVGAGGIWLVLRDDDQSSGASRAEPTVGSFLVAGTVQFDAACDSAHSETYYDDITEGAQVTVESATGEVVGLATLGKPNDLGDSGPCEFTFSIAGVKDDGDIYSFNLGRRPPYQFNKSDAESLALSIDIDSAN
;
A
#
# COMPACT_ATOMS: atom_id res chain seq x y z
N MET A 1 4.63 -5.45 43.78
CA MET A 1 6.04 -5.28 43.39
C MET A 1 6.89 -6.09 44.34
N GLY A 2 7.32 -7.28 43.92
CA GLY A 2 8.18 -8.17 44.72
C GLY A 2 9.19 -8.80 43.78
N LEU A 3 10.23 -8.03 43.47
CA LEU A 3 11.39 -8.43 42.70
C LEU A 3 12.23 -9.39 43.57
N LEU A 4 12.66 -10.53 43.02
CA LEU A 4 14.02 -11.09 43.15
C LEU A 4 14.07 -12.53 42.61
N VAL A 5 14.67 -12.65 41.44
CA VAL A 5 15.26 -13.85 40.82
C VAL A 5 16.51 -14.21 41.66
N PRO A 6 16.81 -15.50 41.96
CA PRO A 6 17.72 -16.23 41.06
C PRO A 6 17.55 -17.76 40.93
N ILE A 7 17.65 -18.20 39.67
CA ILE A 7 18.54 -19.26 39.16
C ILE A 7 18.58 -20.55 39.99
N VAL A 8 17.77 -21.54 39.58
CA VAL A 8 17.97 -22.94 39.96
C VAL A 8 18.91 -23.59 38.96
N VAL A 9 20.12 -23.87 39.43
CA VAL A 9 21.12 -24.69 38.75
C VAL A 9 20.70 -26.16 38.82
N ALA A 10 20.32 -26.67 37.65
CA ALA A 10 20.69 -27.93 37.00
C ALA A 10 20.96 -29.24 37.78
N LEU A 11 20.65 -30.31 37.03
CA LEU A 11 21.14 -31.69 37.12
C LEU A 11 20.49 -32.52 38.24
N VAL A 12 20.00 -33.75 38.03
CA VAL A 12 20.76 -34.95 37.64
C VAL A 12 19.77 -36.10 37.34
N VAL A 13 19.99 -36.76 36.20
CA VAL A 13 19.84 -38.20 35.90
C VAL A 13 18.55 -38.93 36.31
N GLY A 14 17.79 -39.34 35.30
CA GLY A 14 16.85 -40.46 35.38
C GLY A 14 17.17 -41.50 34.31
N ALA A 15 18.01 -42.48 34.67
CA ALA A 15 18.04 -43.77 33.98
C ALA A 15 16.79 -44.55 34.41
N GLY A 16 15.93 -44.91 33.46
CA GLY A 16 14.73 -45.69 33.75
C GLY A 16 13.84 -45.75 32.53
N GLY A 17 13.94 -46.86 31.80
CA GLY A 17 13.24 -47.04 30.54
C GLY A 17 11.72 -47.12 30.69
N ILE A 18 11.05 -46.92 29.56
CA ILE A 18 9.82 -47.60 29.16
C ILE A 18 9.93 -47.79 27.65
N TRP A 19 9.92 -49.04 27.21
CA TRP A 19 9.66 -49.41 25.82
C TRP A 19 8.15 -49.24 25.60
N LEU A 20 7.75 -48.23 24.84
CA LEU A 20 6.41 -48.13 24.28
C LEU A 20 6.57 -48.06 22.76
N VAL A 21 6.29 -49.19 22.12
CA VAL A 21 6.11 -49.26 20.67
C VAL A 21 4.79 -48.56 20.37
N LEU A 22 4.87 -47.27 20.06
CA LEU A 22 3.82 -46.56 19.33
C LEU A 22 4.36 -46.34 17.92
N ARG A 23 3.70 -46.99 16.96
CA ARG A 23 3.81 -46.63 15.55
C ARG A 23 3.03 -45.34 15.37
N ASP A 24 3.74 -44.24 15.21
CA ASP A 24 3.17 -43.01 14.67
C ASP A 24 3.40 -43.04 13.16
N ASP A 25 2.37 -43.48 12.43
CA ASP A 25 2.18 -43.17 11.02
C ASP A 25 1.86 -41.68 10.89
N ASP A 26 2.84 -40.81 11.16
CA ASP A 26 2.77 -39.42 10.74
C ASP A 26 3.06 -39.34 9.24
N GLN A 27 2.06 -39.72 8.45
CA GLN A 27 1.80 -38.99 7.21
C GLN A 27 1.55 -37.54 7.62
N SER A 28 2.63 -36.77 7.77
CA SER A 28 2.61 -35.34 7.60
C SER A 28 2.22 -35.10 6.14
N SER A 29 0.91 -35.21 5.89
CA SER A 29 0.25 -34.51 4.83
C SER A 29 0.42 -33.05 5.19
N GLY A 30 1.60 -32.52 4.88
CA GLY A 30 1.84 -31.10 4.80
C GLY A 30 0.85 -30.60 3.78
N ALA A 31 -0.34 -30.24 4.26
CA ALA A 31 -1.16 -29.25 3.62
C ALA A 31 -0.23 -28.05 3.51
N SER A 32 0.46 -27.95 2.37
CA SER A 32 0.92 -26.67 1.87
C SER A 32 -0.33 -25.83 1.89
N ARG A 33 -0.49 -25.06 2.96
CA ARG A 33 -1.47 -24.02 3.07
C ARG A 33 -1.12 -23.16 1.88
N ALA A 34 -1.88 -23.31 0.80
CA ALA A 34 -1.72 -22.50 -0.37
C ALA A 34 -1.73 -21.08 0.16
N GLU A 35 -0.58 -20.41 0.09
CA GLU A 35 -0.52 -18.99 0.38
C GLU A 35 -1.60 -18.38 -0.50
N PRO A 36 -2.52 -17.57 0.05
CA PRO A 36 -3.49 -16.89 -0.79
C PRO A 36 -2.68 -16.25 -1.91
N THR A 37 -2.96 -16.62 -3.15
CA THR A 37 -2.31 -16.01 -4.30
C THR A 37 -2.86 -14.60 -4.32
N VAL A 38 -2.19 -13.69 -3.60
CA VAL A 38 -2.51 -12.28 -3.57
C VAL A 38 -2.30 -11.82 -5.00
N GLY A 39 -3.40 -11.58 -5.70
CA GLY A 39 -3.36 -11.01 -7.03
C GLY A 39 -2.67 -9.65 -6.97
N SER A 40 -2.08 -9.23 -8.07
CA SER A 40 -1.60 -7.86 -8.20
C SER A 40 -2.35 -7.16 -9.31
N PHE A 41 -2.68 -5.88 -9.14
CA PHE A 41 -3.34 -5.08 -10.16
C PHE A 41 -2.56 -3.80 -10.46
N LEU A 42 -2.94 -3.15 -11.56
CA LEU A 42 -2.42 -1.86 -12.00
C LEU A 42 -3.37 -0.77 -11.52
N VAL A 43 -2.85 0.26 -10.86
CA VAL A 43 -3.58 1.50 -10.56
C VAL A 43 -3.07 2.56 -11.53
N ALA A 44 -3.93 3.09 -12.39
CA ALA A 44 -3.59 4.17 -13.30
C ALA A 44 -4.68 5.25 -13.26
N GLY A 45 -4.28 6.51 -13.40
CA GLY A 45 -5.21 7.63 -13.33
C GLY A 45 -4.61 8.95 -13.79
N THR A 46 -5.46 9.96 -13.75
CA THR A 46 -5.14 11.35 -14.03
C THR A 46 -5.48 12.20 -12.81
N VAL A 47 -4.58 13.12 -12.50
CA VAL A 47 -4.79 14.14 -11.48
C VAL A 47 -4.97 15.46 -12.21
N GLN A 48 -6.09 16.14 -11.98
CA GLN A 48 -6.39 17.43 -12.59
C GLN A 48 -6.69 18.49 -11.52
N PHE A 49 -6.27 19.72 -11.79
CA PHE A 49 -6.62 20.89 -10.99
C PHE A 49 -6.74 22.13 -11.88
N ASP A 50 -7.58 23.08 -11.46
CA ASP A 50 -7.92 24.29 -12.24
C ASP A 50 -6.84 25.39 -12.08
N ALA A 51 -5.61 25.06 -12.44
CA ALA A 51 -4.51 26.01 -12.57
C ALA A 51 -3.57 25.58 -13.71
N ALA A 52 -2.83 26.53 -14.28
CA ALA A 52 -1.83 26.25 -15.31
C ALA A 52 -0.68 25.39 -14.75
N CYS A 53 -0.02 24.57 -15.58
CA CYS A 53 1.10 23.73 -15.12
C CYS A 53 2.41 24.50 -14.90
N ASP A 54 2.39 25.83 -15.00
CA ASP A 54 3.59 26.63 -14.82
C ASP A 54 3.94 26.79 -13.32
N SER A 55 5.24 26.74 -13.04
CA SER A 55 5.80 26.96 -11.70
C SER A 55 5.81 28.45 -11.29
N ALA A 56 5.32 29.37 -12.15
CA ALA A 56 5.26 30.79 -11.84
C ALA A 56 4.06 31.12 -10.93
N HIS A 57 3.10 30.20 -10.83
CA HIS A 57 1.97 30.27 -9.90
C HIS A 57 2.30 29.71 -8.50
N SER A 58 3.51 29.93 -7.98
CA SER A 58 3.95 29.51 -6.64
C SER A 58 3.13 30.08 -5.45
N GLU A 59 2.14 30.92 -5.72
CA GLU A 59 1.15 31.38 -4.73
C GLU A 59 -0.13 30.52 -4.72
N THR A 60 -0.25 29.54 -5.62
CA THR A 60 -1.38 28.61 -5.66
C THR A 60 -1.15 27.47 -4.69
N TYR A 61 -2.24 26.95 -4.12
CA TYR A 61 -2.24 25.88 -3.13
C TYR A 61 -1.57 24.58 -3.62
N TYR A 62 -1.19 24.47 -4.90
CA TYR A 62 -0.73 23.29 -5.64
C TYR A 62 0.80 23.21 -5.84
N ASP A 63 1.60 23.98 -5.09
CA ASP A 63 3.06 23.98 -5.16
C ASP A 63 3.73 22.60 -4.93
N ASP A 64 3.04 21.71 -4.23
CA ASP A 64 3.46 20.33 -3.97
C ASP A 64 3.12 19.33 -5.09
N ILE A 65 2.42 19.77 -6.14
CA ILE A 65 1.97 18.93 -7.26
C ILE A 65 2.76 19.30 -8.52
N THR A 66 3.86 18.59 -8.75
CA THR A 66 4.79 18.84 -9.85
C THR A 66 5.25 17.52 -10.49
N GLU A 67 5.90 17.60 -11.66
CA GLU A 67 6.53 16.43 -12.28
C GLU A 67 7.47 15.74 -11.28
N GLY A 68 7.32 14.43 -11.13
CA GLY A 68 8.13 13.65 -10.21
C GLY A 68 7.62 13.64 -8.76
N ALA A 69 6.55 14.37 -8.41
CA ALA A 69 5.95 14.28 -7.09
C ALA A 69 5.53 12.84 -6.77
N GLN A 70 5.77 12.40 -5.54
CA GLN A 70 5.49 11.03 -5.12
C GLN A 70 3.99 10.81 -4.93
N VAL A 71 3.51 9.71 -5.50
CA VAL A 71 2.18 9.15 -5.27
C VAL A 71 2.35 7.90 -4.42
N THR A 72 1.57 7.77 -3.36
CA THR A 72 1.50 6.55 -2.56
C THR A 72 0.10 5.95 -2.60
N VAL A 73 0.04 4.63 -2.61
CA VAL A 73 -1.19 3.87 -2.40
C VAL A 73 -1.03 3.05 -1.14
N GLU A 74 -1.97 3.22 -0.23
CA GLU A 74 -2.03 2.54 1.06
C GLU A 74 -3.21 1.57 1.09
N SER A 75 -3.06 0.44 1.77
CA SER A 75 -4.15 -0.48 2.04
C SER A 75 -5.06 0.08 3.14
N ALA A 76 -6.19 -0.59 3.39
CA ALA A 76 -7.10 -0.25 4.48
C ALA A 76 -6.45 -0.25 5.88
N THR A 77 -5.28 -0.88 6.04
CA THR A 77 -4.53 -0.90 7.31
C THR A 77 -3.53 0.25 7.44
N GLY A 78 -3.37 1.07 6.39
CA GLY A 78 -2.36 2.12 6.29
C GLY A 78 -0.98 1.62 5.85
N GLU A 79 -0.85 0.36 5.42
CA GLU A 79 0.39 -0.14 4.82
C GLU A 79 0.55 0.40 3.41
N VAL A 80 1.72 0.96 3.07
CA VAL A 80 2.03 1.38 1.71
C VAL A 80 2.21 0.14 0.82
N VAL A 81 1.27 -0.06 -0.09
CA VAL A 81 1.23 -1.19 -1.03
C VAL A 81 1.63 -0.80 -2.46
N GLY A 82 1.81 0.49 -2.72
CA GLY A 82 2.19 1.01 -4.02
C GLY A 82 2.84 2.39 -3.96
N LEU A 83 3.82 2.61 -4.83
CA LEU A 83 4.52 3.89 -5.00
C LEU A 83 4.68 4.19 -6.49
N ALA A 84 4.44 5.44 -6.87
CA ALA A 84 4.81 5.98 -8.18
C ALA A 84 5.20 7.45 -8.06
N THR A 85 5.51 8.04 -9.20
CA THR A 85 5.70 9.48 -9.34
C THR A 85 4.77 10.01 -10.40
N LEU A 86 4.33 11.26 -10.25
CA LEU A 86 3.61 11.96 -11.31
C LEU A 86 4.49 12.08 -12.56
N GLY A 87 3.87 11.84 -13.71
CA GLY A 87 4.49 12.05 -15.00
C GLY A 87 4.66 13.53 -15.34
N LYS A 88 4.94 13.80 -16.62
CA LYS A 88 4.99 15.17 -17.12
C LYS A 88 3.60 15.82 -17.08
N PRO A 89 3.52 17.10 -16.70
CA PRO A 89 2.28 17.84 -16.83
C PRO A 89 1.84 17.90 -18.29
N ASN A 90 0.53 17.84 -18.49
CA ASN A 90 -0.14 18.09 -19.75
C ASN A 90 -1.00 19.35 -19.59
N ASP A 91 -0.55 20.45 -20.18
CA ASP A 91 -1.29 21.71 -20.21
C ASP A 91 -2.48 21.56 -21.19
N LEU A 92 -3.71 21.65 -20.68
CA LEU A 92 -4.93 21.59 -21.50
C LEU A 92 -5.29 22.95 -22.13
N GLY A 93 -4.39 23.94 -22.07
CA GLY A 93 -4.47 25.27 -22.71
C GLY A 93 -3.63 26.31 -21.96
N ASP A 94 -3.35 27.47 -22.56
CA ASP A 94 -2.53 28.56 -21.97
C ASP A 94 -3.06 29.10 -20.61
N SER A 95 -4.30 28.77 -20.26
CA SER A 95 -4.91 29.07 -18.95
C SER A 95 -5.84 27.92 -18.51
N GLY A 96 -5.62 26.72 -19.06
CA GLY A 96 -6.44 25.54 -18.82
C GLY A 96 -6.00 24.76 -17.58
N PRO A 97 -6.81 23.77 -17.16
CA PRO A 97 -6.45 22.90 -16.06
C PRO A 97 -5.17 22.11 -16.38
N CYS A 98 -4.37 21.91 -15.35
CA CYS A 98 -3.17 21.09 -15.44
C CYS A 98 -3.51 19.63 -15.17
N GLU A 99 -3.02 18.74 -16.02
CA GLU A 99 -3.21 17.29 -15.88
C GLU A 99 -1.88 16.57 -15.66
N PHE A 100 -1.84 15.67 -14.68
CA PHE A 100 -0.74 14.74 -14.46
C PHE A 100 -1.22 13.30 -14.59
N THR A 101 -0.45 12.46 -15.26
CA THR A 101 -0.70 11.02 -15.33
C THR A 101 0.16 10.27 -14.33
N PHE A 102 -0.36 9.15 -13.81
CA PHE A 102 0.42 8.23 -12.98
C PHE A 102 0.01 6.78 -13.23
N SER A 103 0.95 5.86 -12.94
CA SER A 103 0.70 4.43 -12.98
C SER A 103 1.50 3.69 -11.91
N ILE A 104 0.84 2.88 -11.10
CA ILE A 104 1.43 2.03 -10.07
C ILE A 104 1.13 0.59 -10.43
N ALA A 105 2.16 -0.15 -10.85
CA ALA A 105 2.04 -1.57 -11.11
C ALA A 105 2.33 -2.40 -9.84
N GLY A 106 1.70 -3.57 -9.75
CA GLY A 106 2.03 -4.53 -8.70
C GLY A 106 1.38 -4.24 -7.34
N VAL A 107 0.30 -3.44 -7.31
CA VAL A 107 -0.47 -3.21 -6.08
C VAL A 107 -1.10 -4.52 -5.66
N LYS A 108 -0.79 -4.96 -4.43
CA LYS A 108 -1.31 -6.21 -3.87
C LYS A 108 -2.81 -6.08 -3.63
N ASP A 109 -3.53 -7.12 -4.00
CA ASP A 109 -4.95 -7.28 -3.73
C ASP A 109 -5.16 -7.85 -2.31
N ASP A 110 -4.84 -7.05 -1.29
CA ASP A 110 -4.90 -7.43 0.12
C ASP A 110 -5.93 -6.65 0.96
N GLY A 111 -6.68 -5.73 0.33
CA GLY A 111 -7.76 -4.98 0.96
C GLY A 111 -8.87 -4.55 -0.01
N ASP A 112 -10.07 -4.33 0.52
CA ASP A 112 -11.23 -3.88 -0.27
C ASP A 112 -11.21 -2.36 -0.57
N ILE A 113 -10.52 -1.57 0.25
CA ILE A 113 -10.40 -0.12 0.14
C ILE A 113 -8.92 0.26 0.20
N TYR A 114 -8.50 1.07 -0.76
CA TYR A 114 -7.18 1.66 -0.86
C TYR A 114 -7.26 3.18 -0.73
N SER A 115 -6.19 3.79 -0.27
CA SER A 115 -6.05 5.24 -0.16
C SER A 115 -4.93 5.73 -1.07
N PHE A 116 -5.26 6.64 -1.98
CA PHE A 116 -4.31 7.39 -2.80
C PHE A 116 -3.90 8.65 -2.06
N ASN A 117 -2.60 8.84 -1.84
CA ASN A 117 -2.05 10.06 -1.26
C ASN A 117 -1.14 10.77 -2.27
N LEU A 118 -1.33 12.08 -2.36
CA LEU A 118 -0.51 12.97 -3.17
C LEU A 118 -0.28 14.28 -2.42
N GLY A 119 0.99 14.60 -2.17
CA GLY A 119 1.38 15.82 -1.47
C GLY A 119 0.69 15.95 -0.10
N ARG A 120 0.08 17.11 0.14
CA ARG A 120 -0.63 17.46 1.39
C ARG A 120 -2.15 17.30 1.30
N ARG A 121 -2.65 16.64 0.25
CA ARG A 121 -4.09 16.52 0.00
C ARG A 121 -4.73 15.43 0.86
N PRO A 122 -6.04 15.54 1.16
CA PRO A 122 -6.78 14.44 1.76
C PRO A 122 -6.62 13.16 0.92
N PRO A 123 -6.50 11.99 1.56
CA PRO A 123 -6.43 10.72 0.83
C PRO A 123 -7.72 10.49 0.03
N TYR A 124 -7.57 10.12 -1.24
CA TYR A 124 -8.67 9.67 -2.07
C TYR A 124 -8.87 8.16 -1.90
N GLN A 125 -10.04 7.74 -1.44
CA GLN A 125 -10.33 6.32 -1.24
C GLN A 125 -10.95 5.70 -2.48
N PHE A 126 -10.45 4.53 -2.87
CA PHE A 126 -10.93 3.78 -4.03
C PHE A 126 -10.90 2.29 -3.77
N ASN A 127 -11.73 1.53 -4.48
CA ASN A 127 -11.68 0.07 -4.48
C ASN A 127 -10.98 -0.45 -5.74
N LYS A 128 -10.67 -1.75 -5.77
CA LYS A 128 -10.02 -2.40 -6.91
C LYS A 128 -10.77 -2.18 -8.23
N SER A 129 -12.10 -2.24 -8.22
CA SER A 129 -12.93 -2.05 -9.42
C SER A 129 -12.77 -0.63 -9.99
N ASP A 130 -12.61 0.37 -9.12
CA ASP A 130 -12.39 1.76 -9.55
C ASP A 130 -11.02 1.90 -10.24
N ALA A 131 -9.99 1.23 -9.71
CA ALA A 131 -8.65 1.20 -10.29
C ALA A 131 -8.61 0.47 -11.64
N GLU A 132 -9.31 -0.66 -11.76
CA GLU A 132 -9.41 -1.43 -13.00
C GLU A 132 -10.25 -0.73 -14.08
N SER A 133 -11.13 0.18 -13.69
CA SER A 133 -11.94 0.99 -14.61
C SER A 133 -11.15 2.10 -15.35
N LEU A 134 -9.82 2.17 -15.17
CA LEU A 134 -8.87 2.96 -15.97
C LEU A 134 -9.06 4.49 -15.98
N ALA A 135 -9.89 5.06 -15.09
CA ALA A 135 -10.14 6.50 -15.07
C ALA A 135 -10.38 7.01 -13.65
N LEU A 136 -9.39 6.83 -12.76
CA LEU A 136 -9.31 7.66 -11.56
C LEU A 136 -8.97 9.09 -12.00
N SER A 137 -10.01 9.88 -12.28
CA SER A 137 -9.89 11.32 -12.50
C SER A 137 -10.05 12.00 -11.14
N ILE A 138 -8.94 12.37 -10.53
CA ILE A 138 -8.94 13.06 -9.24
C ILE A 138 -8.95 14.55 -9.53
N ASP A 139 -10.11 15.16 -9.37
CA ASP A 139 -10.27 16.61 -9.35
C ASP A 139 -9.96 17.12 -7.95
N ILE A 140 -8.84 17.83 -7.80
CA ILE A 140 -8.36 18.26 -6.48
C ILE A 140 -9.14 19.49 -5.98
N ASP A 141 -9.77 20.26 -6.87
CA ASP A 141 -10.62 21.40 -6.51
C ASP A 141 -11.97 20.98 -5.88
N SER A 142 -12.48 19.80 -6.25
CA SER A 142 -13.78 19.27 -5.79
C SER A 142 -13.74 18.46 -4.49
N ALA A 143 -12.57 18.29 -3.86
CA ALA A 143 -12.39 17.46 -2.67
C ALA A 143 -12.78 18.15 -1.34
N ASN A 144 -13.65 19.16 -1.37
CA ASN A 144 -14.07 19.96 -0.21
C ASN A 144 -15.60 20.05 -0.05
#